data_AF-A0A940SRE5-F1
#
_entry.id   AF-A0A940SRE5-F1
#
_cell.length_a   1.000
_cell.length_b   1.000
_cell.length_c   1.000
_cell.angle_alpha   90.00
_cell.angle_beta   90.00
_cell.angle_gamma   90.00
#
_symmetry.space_group_name_H-M   'P 1'
#
loop_
_entity.id
_entity.type
_entity.pdbx_description
1 polymer ?
#
loop_
_entity_poly.entity_id
_entity_poly.type
_entity_poly.pdbx_seq_one_letter_code
_entity_poly.pdbx_strand_id
1 'polypeptide(L)'
;MNKLIRCFVYAFLAVSIGCSAVMLTSCTEQSDPSSSAPESTVPEATEEAAAEQNTPFSAEGTQFSAISGFYDSGFSLAITAPEGSVIYYTLDGSAPTAESTRYEAPIPIVDRSPEENTLSMRTDIAQPLAYAKRFLPQSPVDKATVVRAMCVDASGKQSGVVTNTYFVGFDQKASYYQDTKVVSLVMDERDLFDYERGIYVMGKVYDDWMNGDDYDPETPDFFMPCNYTQKGREWERDAVIQIFEDGKPAVSQDAGIRIHGGATRSYPQKSFKVFARKEYGAGKLNYDLFSGAVRSQADGSALTEFDSFLLRNGGNDAQYTRFSDKLVQSLVADRQFLTQGMEPCIVFINGEFWGHYELTEKLDKDFVSDHYGIPAKNICIIKKEALEDGSEEGFADWERL
;
A
#
# COMPACT_ATOMS: atom_id res chain seq x y z
N MET A 1 -0.89 1.08 59.96
CA MET A 1 -0.10 2.32 59.93
C MET A 1 0.68 2.32 58.62
N ASN A 2 0.28 3.18 57.67
CA ASN A 2 1.00 3.73 56.51
C ASN A 2 1.73 2.77 55.53
N LYS A 3 1.18 2.52 54.33
CA LYS A 3 1.20 3.36 53.09
C LYS A 3 2.35 2.93 52.16
N LEU A 4 2.03 2.23 51.06
CA LEU A 4 2.13 2.79 49.71
C LEU A 4 1.50 1.82 48.70
N ILE A 5 0.36 2.24 48.15
CA ILE A 5 -0.28 1.67 46.98
C ILE A 5 0.44 2.26 45.76
N ARG A 6 1.02 1.41 44.90
CA ARG A 6 1.32 1.76 43.51
C ARG A 6 0.38 0.93 42.65
N CYS A 7 -0.72 1.54 42.23
CA CYS A 7 -1.57 1.04 41.15
C CYS A 7 -0.76 1.14 39.85
N PHE A 8 -0.30 0.00 39.33
CA PHE A 8 -0.04 -0.15 37.90
C PHE A 8 -1.29 -0.78 37.31
N VAL A 9 -2.07 0.02 36.60
CA VAL A 9 -3.14 -0.48 35.73
C VAL A 9 -2.43 -0.93 34.45
N TYR A 10 -2.12 -2.22 34.35
CA TYR A 10 -1.80 -2.84 33.07
C TYR A 10 -3.12 -3.25 32.41
N ALA A 11 -3.51 -2.54 31.36
CA ALA A 11 -4.57 -2.98 30.48
C ALA A 11 -4.00 -4.10 29.59
N PHE A 12 -4.37 -5.35 29.87
CA PHE A 12 -4.04 -6.49 29.02
C PHE A 12 -5.19 -6.72 28.05
N LEU A 13 -4.95 -6.51 26.76
CA LEU A 13 -5.83 -6.99 25.69
C LEU A 13 -5.26 -8.31 25.17
N ALA A 14 -5.75 -9.43 25.70
CA ALA A 14 -5.40 -10.76 25.21
C ALA A 14 -6.42 -11.19 24.15
N VAL A 15 -6.03 -11.23 22.88
CA VAL A 15 -6.84 -11.82 21.81
C VAL A 15 -6.38 -13.25 21.59
N SER A 16 -7.13 -14.21 22.15
CA SER A 16 -6.98 -15.63 21.83
C SER A 16 -7.97 -16.02 20.73
N ILE A 17 -7.50 -16.38 19.55
CA ILE A 17 -8.36 -16.94 18.49
C ILE A 17 -8.34 -18.46 18.64
N GLY A 18 -9.29 -18.99 19.41
CA GLY A 18 -9.58 -20.42 19.49
C GLY A 18 -10.67 -20.79 18.49
N CYS A 19 -10.35 -21.69 17.56
CA CYS A 19 -11.30 -22.25 16.61
C CYS A 19 -12.25 -23.22 17.32
N SER A 20 -13.56 -22.96 17.32
CA SER A 20 -14.59 -23.95 17.66
C SER A 20 -15.90 -23.63 16.96
N ALA A 21 -16.40 -24.61 16.20
CA ALA A 21 -17.69 -24.55 15.52
C ALA A 21 -18.82 -24.55 16.56
N VAL A 22 -19.77 -23.60 16.43
CA VAL A 22 -20.99 -23.58 17.24
C VAL A 22 -22.20 -23.51 16.33
N MET A 23 -23.10 -24.49 16.50
CA MET A 23 -24.40 -24.57 15.82
C MET A 23 -25.36 -23.49 16.35
N LEU A 24 -26.14 -22.91 15.44
CA LEU A 24 -27.16 -21.91 15.73
C LEU A 24 -28.45 -22.56 16.24
N THR A 25 -28.98 -22.03 17.34
CA THR A 25 -30.41 -22.13 17.69
C THR A 25 -30.95 -20.74 18.02
N SER A 26 -32.07 -20.41 17.37
CA SER A 26 -32.81 -19.16 17.42
C SER A 26 -33.57 -18.96 18.73
N CYS A 27 -33.74 -17.70 19.15
CA CYS A 27 -34.96 -17.24 19.85
C CYS A 27 -35.18 -15.73 19.60
N THR A 28 -36.46 -15.38 19.45
CA THR A 28 -37.06 -14.12 19.02
C THR A 28 -37.40 -13.14 20.15
N GLU A 29 -37.35 -11.85 19.80
CA GLU A 29 -38.18 -10.68 20.22
C GLU A 29 -38.31 -10.28 21.71
N GLN A 30 -38.07 -9.00 22.04
CA GLN A 30 -39.11 -7.93 22.11
C GLN A 30 -38.51 -6.55 22.52
N SER A 31 -39.33 -5.51 22.36
CA SER A 31 -39.07 -4.10 22.03
C SER A 31 -39.11 -3.06 23.18
N ASP A 32 -38.40 -1.93 22.95
CA ASP A 32 -38.70 -0.50 23.25
C ASP A 32 -38.80 0.06 24.70
N PRO A 33 -38.73 1.41 24.95
CA PRO A 33 -38.07 2.51 24.22
C PRO A 33 -37.36 3.60 25.11
N SER A 34 -36.67 4.53 24.43
CA SER A 34 -36.46 5.97 24.73
C SER A 34 -35.50 6.43 25.85
N SER A 35 -34.53 7.28 25.48
CA SER A 35 -34.05 8.42 26.28
C SER A 35 -33.18 9.36 25.43
N SER A 36 -33.49 10.65 25.52
CA SER A 36 -33.03 11.81 24.74
C SER A 36 -31.56 12.20 24.91
N ALA A 37 -30.93 12.63 23.82
CA ALA A 37 -29.62 13.29 23.77
C ALA A 37 -29.72 14.82 24.02
N PRO A 38 -28.66 15.48 24.51
CA PRO A 38 -28.49 16.91 24.37
C PRO A 38 -27.45 17.26 23.28
N GLU A 39 -27.78 18.29 22.51
CA GLU A 39 -26.92 18.99 21.54
C GLU A 39 -25.61 19.48 22.18
N SER A 40 -24.51 19.28 21.45
CA SER A 40 -23.21 19.87 21.74
C SER A 40 -22.74 20.64 20.50
N THR A 41 -22.66 21.96 20.64
CA THR A 41 -22.19 22.93 19.65
C THR A 41 -20.70 22.77 19.40
N VAL A 42 -20.32 22.49 18.14
CA VAL A 42 -18.92 22.48 17.67
C VAL A 42 -18.52 23.91 17.29
N PRO A 43 -17.38 24.45 17.76
CA PRO A 43 -16.86 25.71 17.25
C PRO A 43 -16.11 25.46 15.92
N GLU A 44 -16.46 26.31 14.97
CA GLU A 44 -15.93 26.47 13.62
C GLU A 44 -14.41 26.67 13.65
N ALA A 45 -13.64 25.73 13.10
CA ALA A 45 -12.20 25.84 12.93
C ALA A 45 -11.90 26.55 11.60
N THR A 46 -11.07 27.59 11.70
CA THR A 46 -10.73 28.57 10.68
C THR A 46 -10.11 27.97 9.41
N GLU A 47 -10.66 28.43 8.29
CA GLU A 47 -10.45 28.05 6.89
C GLU A 47 -9.13 28.59 6.29
N GLU A 48 -7.98 28.35 6.93
CA GLU A 48 -6.71 28.93 6.47
C GLU A 48 -5.53 27.95 6.27
N ALA A 49 -5.79 26.63 6.25
CA ALA A 49 -4.75 25.60 6.03
C ALA A 49 -4.92 24.76 4.74
N ALA A 50 -5.83 25.13 3.83
CA ALA A 50 -6.20 24.29 2.67
C ALA A 50 -5.60 24.72 1.31
N ALA A 51 -4.63 25.64 1.27
CA ALA A 51 -4.25 26.31 0.02
C ALA A 51 -2.83 25.99 -0.54
N GLU A 52 -2.20 24.87 -0.15
CA GLU A 52 -0.83 24.52 -0.61
C GLU A 52 -0.67 23.22 -1.43
N GLN A 53 -1.75 22.61 -1.95
CA GLN A 53 -1.65 21.32 -2.66
C GLN A 53 -1.98 21.37 -4.16
N ASN A 54 -1.34 22.28 -4.92
CA ASN A 54 -1.46 22.25 -6.38
C ASN A 54 -0.23 22.77 -7.15
N THR A 55 0.96 22.72 -6.54
CA THR A 55 2.20 22.83 -7.30
C THR A 55 2.47 21.50 -8.00
N PRO A 56 2.76 21.48 -9.32
CA PRO A 56 3.27 20.29 -9.98
C PRO A 56 4.47 19.77 -9.20
N PHE A 57 4.51 18.46 -8.92
CA PHE A 57 5.69 17.86 -8.30
C PHE A 57 6.93 18.31 -9.09
N SER A 58 7.85 19.03 -8.44
CA SER A 58 9.00 19.62 -9.11
C SER A 58 10.26 19.26 -8.34
N ALA A 59 11.26 18.73 -9.03
CA ALA A 59 12.57 18.45 -8.45
C ALA A 59 13.59 19.42 -9.06
N GLU A 60 14.12 20.32 -8.24
CA GLU A 60 15.15 21.30 -8.63
C GLU A 60 14.82 22.09 -9.92
N GLY A 61 13.54 22.42 -10.13
CA GLY A 61 13.07 23.17 -11.31
C GLY A 61 12.73 22.31 -12.53
N THR A 62 12.91 20.98 -12.48
CA THR A 62 12.31 20.07 -13.46
C THR A 62 10.79 20.08 -13.28
N GLN A 63 10.06 20.47 -14.32
CA GLN A 63 8.62 20.65 -14.28
C GLN A 63 7.95 20.05 -15.51
N PHE A 64 6.85 19.33 -15.27
CA PHE A 64 5.95 18.84 -16.30
C PHE A 64 4.89 19.91 -16.64
N SER A 65 4.57 20.05 -17.92
CA SER A 65 3.54 20.97 -18.41
C SER A 65 2.10 20.59 -18.03
N ALA A 66 1.89 19.37 -17.54
CA ALA A 66 0.62 18.87 -17.04
C ALA A 66 0.85 18.13 -15.72
N ILE A 67 -0.11 18.22 -14.80
CA ILE A 67 -0.06 17.49 -13.52
C ILE A 67 -0.40 16.01 -13.72
N SER A 68 0.06 15.15 -12.83
CA SER A 68 -0.40 13.77 -12.73
C SER A 68 -1.94 13.73 -12.61
N GLY A 69 -2.63 12.76 -13.21
CA GLY A 69 -4.09 12.65 -13.08
C GLY A 69 -4.84 12.11 -14.30
N PHE A 70 -6.13 12.36 -14.33
CA PHE A 70 -7.07 11.86 -15.33
C PHE A 70 -7.39 12.91 -16.40
N TYR A 71 -7.45 12.48 -17.66
CA TYR A 71 -7.63 13.31 -18.84
C TYR A 71 -8.59 12.65 -19.85
N ASP A 72 -9.55 13.40 -20.37
CA ASP A 72 -10.52 12.87 -21.35
C ASP A 72 -9.87 12.56 -22.71
N SER A 73 -8.84 13.35 -23.08
CA SER A 73 -8.17 13.24 -24.38
C SER A 73 -6.65 13.29 -24.25
N GLY A 74 -5.96 12.62 -25.17
CA GLY A 74 -4.50 12.66 -25.24
C GLY A 74 -3.94 14.05 -25.53
N PHE A 75 -2.69 14.28 -25.13
CA PHE A 75 -1.99 15.56 -25.23
C PHE A 75 -0.48 15.38 -25.40
N SER A 76 0.24 16.47 -25.66
CA SER A 76 1.71 16.47 -25.73
C SER A 76 2.29 17.04 -24.43
N LEU A 77 2.96 16.19 -23.66
CA LEU A 77 3.59 16.54 -22.40
C LEU A 77 4.98 17.14 -22.64
N ALA A 78 5.09 18.45 -22.46
CA ALA A 78 6.37 19.12 -22.38
C ALA A 78 7.00 19.01 -20.98
N ILE A 79 8.33 18.93 -20.92
CA ILE A 79 9.14 18.97 -19.71
C ILE A 79 10.11 20.15 -19.81
N THR A 80 10.21 20.95 -18.75
CA THR A 80 11.14 22.09 -18.65
C THR A 80 12.09 21.89 -17.48
N ALA A 81 13.29 22.47 -17.57
CA ALA A 81 14.30 22.45 -16.51
C ALA A 81 15.07 23.78 -16.52
N PRO A 82 15.86 24.08 -15.47
CA PRO A 82 16.68 25.29 -15.43
C PRO A 82 17.61 25.43 -16.65
N GLU A 83 17.88 26.68 -17.04
CA GLU A 83 18.74 26.98 -18.19
C GLU A 83 20.10 26.28 -18.09
N GLY A 84 20.54 25.69 -19.21
CA GLY A 84 21.80 24.93 -19.28
C GLY A 84 21.72 23.48 -18.78
N SER A 85 20.55 23.02 -18.30
CA SER A 85 20.36 21.63 -17.87
C SER A 85 19.93 20.72 -19.03
N VAL A 86 20.27 19.44 -18.93
CA VAL A 86 19.83 18.39 -19.85
C VAL A 86 18.84 17.48 -19.14
N ILE A 87 17.66 17.25 -19.73
CA ILE A 87 16.59 16.44 -19.15
C ILE A 87 16.72 14.99 -19.66
N TYR A 88 16.55 14.03 -18.75
CA TYR A 88 16.47 12.60 -19.03
C TYR A 88 15.20 12.02 -18.43
N TYR A 89 14.60 11.03 -19.11
CA TYR A 89 13.34 10.44 -18.68
C TYR A 89 13.26 8.94 -18.97
N THR A 90 12.32 8.29 -18.29
CA THR A 90 11.92 6.89 -18.47
C THR A 90 10.40 6.77 -18.51
N LEU A 91 9.90 5.71 -19.14
CA LEU A 91 8.47 5.41 -19.30
C LEU A 91 8.07 4.05 -18.71
N ASP A 92 9.05 3.27 -18.25
CA ASP A 92 8.90 1.89 -17.75
C ASP A 92 8.80 1.82 -16.22
N GLY A 93 8.80 2.98 -15.55
CA GLY A 93 8.78 3.08 -14.10
C GLY A 93 10.16 3.06 -13.44
N SER A 94 11.25 2.78 -14.16
CA SER A 94 12.61 2.85 -13.61
C SER A 94 13.06 4.29 -13.33
N ALA A 95 13.98 4.51 -12.39
CA ALA A 95 14.47 5.87 -12.12
C ALA A 95 15.39 6.33 -13.27
N PRO A 96 15.18 7.52 -13.85
CA PRO A 96 16.03 8.02 -14.93
C PRO A 96 17.44 8.33 -14.43
N THR A 97 18.43 8.02 -15.26
CA THR A 97 19.85 8.33 -15.08
C THR A 97 20.37 9.14 -16.29
N ALA A 98 21.62 9.60 -16.24
CA ALA A 98 22.21 10.36 -17.35
C ALA A 98 22.40 9.51 -18.63
N GLU A 99 22.24 8.19 -18.50
CA GLU A 99 22.26 7.21 -19.59
C GLU A 99 20.84 6.88 -20.11
N SER A 100 19.80 7.41 -19.48
CA SER A 100 18.40 7.23 -19.92
C SER A 100 18.10 8.06 -21.16
N THR A 101 16.86 7.98 -21.65
CA THR A 101 16.45 8.71 -22.85
C THR A 101 16.52 10.21 -22.60
N ARG A 102 17.31 10.92 -23.42
CA ARG A 102 17.36 12.38 -23.41
C ARG A 102 16.06 12.94 -23.95
N TYR A 103 15.49 13.91 -23.25
CA TYR A 103 14.29 14.61 -23.69
C TYR A 103 14.65 15.64 -24.79
N GLU A 104 14.08 15.45 -25.98
CA GLU A 104 14.32 16.31 -27.16
C GLU A 104 13.04 16.98 -27.67
N ALA A 105 11.87 16.39 -27.40
CA ALA A 105 10.57 16.89 -27.84
C ALA A 105 9.46 16.43 -26.87
N PRO A 106 8.30 17.11 -26.84
CA PRO A 106 7.16 16.72 -26.01
C PRO A 106 6.75 15.25 -26.21
N ILE A 107 6.42 14.59 -25.10
CA ILE A 107 6.03 13.16 -25.08
C ILE A 107 4.53 13.05 -25.38
N PRO A 108 4.09 12.25 -26.36
CA PRO A 108 2.67 12.01 -26.57
C PRO A 108 2.10 11.18 -25.42
N ILE A 109 1.08 11.72 -24.75
CA ILE A 109 0.32 11.03 -23.71
C ILE A 109 -1.02 10.66 -24.32
N VAL A 110 -1.28 9.35 -24.42
CA VAL A 110 -2.45 8.78 -25.10
C VAL A 110 -3.08 7.68 -24.23
N ASP A 111 -4.28 7.24 -24.59
CA ASP A 111 -4.84 6.02 -24.00
C ASP A 111 -4.02 4.81 -24.47
N ARG A 112 -3.32 4.20 -23.53
CA ARG A 112 -2.45 3.03 -23.76
C ARG A 112 -3.19 1.71 -23.65
N SER A 113 -4.46 1.72 -23.27
CA SER A 113 -5.22 0.49 -22.99
C SER A 113 -5.33 -0.47 -24.18
N PRO A 114 -5.37 0.00 -25.45
CA PRO A 114 -5.29 -0.88 -26.62
C PRO A 114 -3.94 -1.57 -26.82
N GLU A 115 -2.87 -1.14 -26.15
CA GLU A 115 -1.55 -1.78 -26.24
C GLU A 115 -1.56 -3.17 -25.60
N GLU A 116 -0.69 -4.05 -26.08
CA GLU A 116 -0.50 -5.39 -25.52
C GLU A 116 -0.13 -5.33 -24.03
N ASN A 117 -0.62 -6.31 -23.27
CA ASN A 117 -0.27 -6.45 -21.87
C ASN A 117 1.17 -6.98 -21.72
N THR A 118 1.92 -6.44 -20.78
CA THR A 118 3.30 -6.89 -20.51
C THR A 118 3.41 -7.45 -19.11
N LEU A 119 3.19 -6.62 -18.09
CA LEU A 119 3.37 -6.99 -16.68
C LEU A 119 2.31 -7.99 -16.24
N SER A 120 1.05 -7.77 -16.64
CA SER A 120 -0.06 -8.66 -16.28
C SER A 120 -0.05 -10.01 -17.00
N MET A 121 0.87 -10.20 -17.97
CA MET A 121 1.05 -11.47 -18.69
C MET A 121 2.07 -12.42 -18.03
N ARG A 122 2.68 -12.03 -16.90
CA ARG A 122 3.68 -12.84 -16.20
C ARG A 122 3.07 -14.11 -15.60
N THR A 123 3.70 -15.25 -15.86
CA THR A 123 3.27 -16.57 -15.32
C THR A 123 4.15 -17.08 -14.20
N ASP A 124 5.34 -16.52 -14.03
CA ASP A 124 6.35 -16.88 -13.04
C ASP A 124 6.09 -16.28 -11.65
N ILE A 125 4.86 -15.80 -11.43
CA ILE A 125 4.46 -15.09 -10.23
C ILE A 125 3.74 -15.99 -9.21
N ALA A 126 3.39 -17.23 -9.53
CA ALA A 126 2.68 -18.11 -8.60
C ALA A 126 2.87 -19.59 -8.93
N GLN A 127 2.84 -20.43 -7.89
CA GLN A 127 2.67 -21.88 -8.03
C GLN A 127 1.24 -22.29 -7.64
N PRO A 128 0.70 -23.37 -8.24
CA PRO A 128 1.21 -24.03 -9.43
C PRO A 128 1.16 -23.11 -10.68
N LEU A 129 2.05 -23.26 -11.66
CA LEU A 129 2.01 -22.43 -12.89
C LEU A 129 0.65 -22.45 -13.61
N ALA A 130 -0.09 -23.55 -13.53
CA ALA A 130 -1.44 -23.64 -14.09
C ALA A 130 -2.43 -22.69 -13.38
N TYR A 131 -2.22 -22.47 -12.07
CA TYR A 131 -2.98 -21.51 -11.29
C TYR A 131 -2.63 -20.08 -11.71
N ALA A 132 -1.33 -19.73 -11.85
CA ALA A 132 -0.92 -18.42 -12.37
C ALA A 132 -1.55 -18.09 -13.73
N LYS A 133 -1.52 -19.06 -14.66
CA LYS A 133 -2.06 -18.91 -16.02
C LYS A 133 -3.56 -18.62 -16.06
N ARG A 134 -4.33 -19.04 -15.06
CA ARG A 134 -5.78 -18.78 -14.97
C ARG A 134 -6.09 -17.30 -14.73
N PHE A 135 -5.15 -16.52 -14.20
CA PHE A 135 -5.32 -15.11 -13.87
C PHE A 135 -4.77 -14.17 -14.94
N LEU A 136 -4.22 -14.72 -16.04
CA LEU A 136 -3.83 -13.89 -17.16
C LEU A 136 -5.07 -13.22 -17.76
N PRO A 137 -5.03 -11.90 -17.99
CA PRO A 137 -6.13 -11.21 -18.64
C PRO A 137 -6.34 -11.76 -20.06
N GLN A 138 -7.61 -11.89 -20.45
CA GLN A 138 -8.00 -12.44 -21.76
C GLN A 138 -8.07 -11.37 -22.85
N SER A 139 -7.92 -10.10 -22.47
CA SER A 139 -7.92 -8.93 -23.34
C SER A 139 -6.93 -7.89 -22.79
N PRO A 140 -6.51 -6.89 -23.59
CA PRO A 140 -5.76 -5.75 -23.08
C PRO A 140 -6.43 -5.15 -21.84
N VAL A 141 -5.65 -4.93 -20.79
CA VAL A 141 -6.09 -4.25 -19.57
C VAL A 141 -5.95 -2.75 -19.72
N ASP A 142 -6.65 -2.02 -18.87
CA ASP A 142 -6.51 -0.57 -18.77
C ASP A 142 -5.09 -0.16 -18.44
N LYS A 143 -4.60 0.90 -19.09
CA LYS A 143 -3.24 1.40 -18.91
C LYS A 143 -3.18 2.91 -18.78
N ALA A 144 -2.22 3.35 -17.98
CA ALA A 144 -1.80 4.73 -17.79
C ALA A 144 -0.37 4.92 -18.34
N THR A 145 0.00 6.18 -18.58
CA THR A 145 1.37 6.53 -18.94
C THR A 145 2.10 7.02 -17.69
N VAL A 146 3.15 6.32 -17.28
CA VAL A 146 4.07 6.80 -16.24
C VAL A 146 5.21 7.54 -16.92
N VAL A 147 5.54 8.73 -16.45
CA VAL A 147 6.71 9.48 -16.89
C VAL A 147 7.52 9.89 -15.67
N ARG A 148 8.78 9.44 -15.63
CA ARG A 148 9.74 9.86 -14.62
C ARG A 148 10.83 10.68 -15.29
N ALA A 149 11.19 11.83 -14.72
CA ALA A 149 12.19 12.71 -15.29
C ALA A 149 13.12 13.30 -14.23
N MET A 150 14.37 13.54 -14.63
CA MET A 150 15.35 14.31 -13.87
C MET A 150 16.15 15.18 -14.84
N CYS A 151 16.86 16.18 -14.32
CA CYS A 151 17.79 16.98 -15.11
C CYS A 151 19.22 16.90 -14.56
N VAL A 152 20.19 17.09 -15.46
CA VAL A 152 21.61 17.23 -15.14
C VAL A 152 22.04 18.65 -15.49
N ASP A 153 22.55 19.40 -14.52
CA ASP A 153 23.01 20.77 -14.74
C ASP A 153 24.38 20.82 -15.44
N ALA A 154 24.84 22.03 -15.78
CA ALA A 154 26.12 22.25 -16.46
C ALA A 154 27.35 21.78 -15.66
N SER A 155 27.22 21.56 -14.34
CA SER A 155 28.28 21.02 -13.48
C SER A 155 28.29 19.49 -13.41
N GLY A 156 27.27 18.84 -13.97
CA GLY A 156 27.05 17.40 -13.89
C GLY A 156 26.25 16.96 -12.66
N LYS A 157 25.68 17.89 -11.89
CA LYS A 157 24.82 17.56 -10.73
C LYS A 157 23.45 17.10 -11.24
N GLN A 158 22.95 15.99 -10.70
CA GLN A 158 21.62 15.47 -11.00
C GLN A 158 20.58 16.03 -10.02
N SER A 159 19.39 16.35 -10.53
CA SER A 159 18.24 16.68 -9.70
C SER A 159 17.65 15.43 -9.04
N GLY A 160 16.70 15.63 -8.11
CA GLY A 160 15.76 14.58 -7.76
C GLY A 160 14.92 14.13 -8.98
N VAL A 161 14.23 13.01 -8.84
CA VAL A 161 13.32 12.47 -9.87
C VAL A 161 11.91 12.97 -9.62
N VAL A 162 11.28 13.51 -10.67
CA VAL A 162 9.85 13.81 -10.66
C VAL A 162 9.09 12.68 -11.34
N THR A 163 7.99 12.22 -10.74
CA THR A 163 7.17 11.10 -11.24
C THR A 163 5.72 11.53 -11.40
N ASN A 164 5.17 11.41 -12.61
CA ASN A 164 3.75 11.63 -12.89
C ASN A 164 3.14 10.40 -13.59
N THR A 165 1.86 10.14 -13.30
CA THR A 165 1.03 9.11 -13.93
C THR A 165 -0.16 9.78 -14.60
N TYR A 166 -0.40 9.46 -15.87
CA TYR A 166 -1.46 10.05 -16.68
C TYR A 166 -2.45 8.98 -17.16
N PHE A 167 -3.71 9.12 -16.76
CA PHE A 167 -4.82 8.25 -17.14
C PHE A 167 -5.62 8.95 -18.25
N VAL A 168 -5.60 8.42 -19.48
CA VAL A 168 -6.28 9.04 -20.64
C VAL A 168 -7.49 8.22 -21.07
N GLY A 169 -8.63 8.88 -21.31
CA GLY A 169 -9.87 8.26 -21.78
C GLY A 169 -10.61 7.43 -20.72
N PHE A 170 -10.35 7.70 -19.43
CA PHE A 170 -10.95 6.97 -18.33
C PHE A 170 -12.38 7.43 -17.98
N ASP A 171 -12.83 8.56 -18.54
CA ASP A 171 -14.21 9.03 -18.53
C ASP A 171 -15.18 8.07 -19.24
N GLN A 172 -14.66 7.26 -20.17
CA GLN A 172 -15.42 6.26 -20.93
C GLN A 172 -15.30 4.85 -20.34
N LYS A 173 -14.62 4.70 -19.20
CA LYS A 173 -14.34 3.43 -18.54
C LYS A 173 -15.25 3.22 -17.34
N ALA A 174 -14.97 2.18 -16.56
CA ALA A 174 -15.77 1.84 -15.39
C ALA A 174 -15.81 3.00 -14.38
N SER A 175 -16.98 3.29 -13.82
CA SER A 175 -17.18 4.42 -12.92
C SER A 175 -16.36 4.33 -11.63
N TYR A 176 -15.95 3.11 -11.23
CA TYR A 176 -15.17 2.90 -10.02
C TYR A 176 -13.85 3.69 -9.99
N TYR A 177 -13.31 4.11 -11.14
CA TYR A 177 -12.12 4.97 -11.17
C TYR A 177 -12.38 6.39 -10.61
N GLN A 178 -13.64 6.82 -10.60
CA GLN A 178 -14.07 8.09 -9.99
C GLN A 178 -14.60 7.86 -8.57
N ASP A 179 -15.19 6.69 -8.29
CA ASP A 179 -15.84 6.39 -7.02
C ASP A 179 -14.88 5.82 -5.95
N THR A 180 -13.64 5.50 -6.31
CA THR A 180 -12.65 4.88 -5.39
C THR A 180 -11.27 5.49 -5.56
N LYS A 181 -10.45 5.40 -4.50
CA LYS A 181 -9.05 5.80 -4.58
C LYS A 181 -8.32 4.94 -5.62
N VAL A 182 -7.57 5.58 -6.50
CA VAL A 182 -6.68 4.91 -7.46
C VAL A 182 -5.25 5.06 -6.97
N VAL A 183 -4.51 3.97 -6.91
CA VAL A 183 -3.12 3.93 -6.45
C VAL A 183 -2.23 3.54 -7.62
N SER A 184 -1.32 4.43 -8.02
CA SER A 184 -0.24 4.12 -8.96
C SER A 184 1.01 3.77 -8.16
N LEU A 185 1.46 2.52 -8.27
CA LEU A 185 2.73 2.04 -7.75
C LEU A 185 3.76 2.10 -8.88
N VAL A 186 4.73 3.00 -8.75
CA VAL A 186 5.77 3.24 -9.76
C VAL A 186 7.12 2.79 -9.23
N MET A 187 7.80 1.89 -9.94
CA MET A 187 9.07 1.32 -9.51
C MET A 187 9.84 0.69 -10.66
N ASP A 188 11.10 0.30 -10.44
CA ASP A 188 11.87 -0.47 -11.42
C ASP A 188 11.23 -1.86 -11.60
N GLU A 189 10.94 -2.25 -12.84
CA GLU A 189 10.36 -3.57 -13.15
C GLU A 189 11.24 -4.71 -12.60
N ARG A 190 12.56 -4.55 -12.59
CA ARG A 190 13.50 -5.54 -12.05
C ARG A 190 13.30 -5.75 -10.55
N ASP A 191 12.87 -4.75 -9.81
CA ASP A 191 12.62 -4.88 -8.38
C ASP A 191 11.39 -5.73 -8.06
N LEU A 192 10.46 -5.82 -9.00
CA LEU A 192 9.33 -6.75 -8.94
C LEU A 192 9.69 -8.13 -9.49
N PHE A 193 10.42 -8.16 -10.60
CA PHE A 193 10.35 -9.28 -11.53
C PHE A 193 11.70 -9.86 -11.96
N ASP A 194 12.81 -9.33 -11.47
CA ASP A 194 14.13 -9.92 -11.68
C ASP A 194 14.24 -11.30 -11.04
N TYR A 195 15.05 -12.16 -11.65
CA TYR A 195 15.26 -13.53 -11.20
C TYR A 195 15.85 -13.60 -9.79
N GLU A 196 16.85 -12.78 -9.46
CA GLU A 196 17.55 -12.83 -8.18
C GLU A 196 16.86 -12.00 -7.10
N ARG A 197 16.43 -10.78 -7.46
CA ARG A 197 15.94 -9.80 -6.48
C ARG A 197 14.48 -9.41 -6.62
N GLY A 198 13.79 -9.86 -7.67
CA GLY A 198 12.40 -9.51 -7.93
C GLY A 198 11.49 -10.03 -6.83
N ILE A 199 10.78 -9.13 -6.12
CA ILE A 199 9.99 -9.51 -4.95
C ILE A 199 8.68 -10.23 -5.29
N TYR A 200 8.25 -10.23 -6.55
CA TYR A 200 6.93 -10.70 -6.97
C TYR A 200 6.95 -12.10 -7.62
N VAL A 201 8.13 -12.63 -7.94
CA VAL A 201 8.33 -13.86 -8.73
C VAL A 201 8.72 -15.06 -7.87
N MET A 202 8.65 -16.26 -8.44
CA MET A 202 9.23 -17.46 -7.85
C MET A 202 10.75 -17.30 -7.70
N GLY A 203 11.40 -16.91 -8.81
CA GLY A 203 12.80 -16.49 -8.86
C GLY A 203 13.82 -17.51 -8.37
N LYS A 204 15.04 -17.03 -8.15
CA LYS A 204 16.22 -17.81 -7.75
C LYS A 204 15.96 -18.66 -6.51
N VAL A 205 15.22 -18.13 -5.53
CA VAL A 205 14.94 -18.87 -4.29
C VAL A 205 14.18 -20.16 -4.58
N TYR A 206 13.22 -20.13 -5.50
CA TYR A 206 12.47 -21.32 -5.90
C TYR A 206 13.34 -22.33 -6.63
N ASP A 207 14.13 -21.85 -7.61
CA ASP A 207 15.00 -22.71 -8.39
C ASP A 207 16.11 -23.34 -7.54
N ASP A 208 16.69 -22.60 -6.60
CA ASP A 208 17.69 -23.13 -5.65
C ASP A 208 17.06 -24.22 -4.76
N TRP A 209 15.83 -24.04 -4.30
CA TRP A 209 15.12 -25.06 -3.52
C TRP A 209 14.79 -26.31 -4.35
N MET A 210 14.27 -26.14 -5.56
CA MET A 210 13.98 -27.24 -6.49
C MET A 210 15.20 -28.11 -6.80
N ASN A 211 16.40 -27.51 -6.76
CA ASN A 211 17.67 -28.19 -7.03
C ASN A 211 18.46 -28.54 -5.75
N GLY A 212 17.88 -28.30 -4.57
CA GLY A 212 18.52 -28.50 -3.28
C GLY A 212 18.11 -29.81 -2.59
N ASP A 213 18.85 -30.16 -1.53
CA ASP A 213 18.61 -31.39 -0.74
C ASP A 213 17.26 -31.37 0.00
N ASP A 214 16.73 -30.17 0.28
CA ASP A 214 15.45 -29.95 0.96
C ASP A 214 14.23 -29.93 0.01
N TYR A 215 14.42 -30.30 -1.27
CA TYR A 215 13.31 -30.39 -2.22
C TYR A 215 12.35 -31.52 -1.84
N ASP A 216 11.07 -31.18 -1.71
CA ASP A 216 9.98 -32.15 -1.56
C ASP A 216 8.85 -31.81 -2.55
N PRO A 217 8.57 -32.69 -3.55
CA PRO A 217 7.51 -32.47 -4.53
C PRO A 217 6.10 -32.42 -3.92
N GLU A 218 5.93 -32.94 -2.70
CA GLU A 218 4.65 -32.90 -1.98
C GLU A 218 4.49 -31.62 -1.14
N THR A 219 5.47 -30.71 -1.16
CA THR A 219 5.40 -29.41 -0.49
C THR A 219 4.20 -28.62 -1.03
N PRO A 220 3.24 -28.22 -0.17
CA PRO A 220 2.15 -27.36 -0.60
C PRO A 220 2.65 -26.02 -1.16
N ASP A 221 1.97 -25.49 -2.17
CA ASP A 221 2.32 -24.25 -2.88
C ASP A 221 2.60 -23.06 -1.94
N PHE A 222 1.83 -22.92 -0.86
CA PHE A 222 2.00 -21.85 0.11
C PHE A 222 3.18 -22.03 1.08
N PHE A 223 3.84 -23.19 1.07
CA PHE A 223 5.09 -23.47 1.79
C PHE A 223 6.32 -23.46 0.88
N MET A 224 6.14 -23.46 -0.45
CA MET A 224 7.25 -23.42 -1.38
C MET A 224 8.07 -22.14 -1.19
N PRO A 225 9.39 -22.24 -0.97
CA PRO A 225 10.25 -21.07 -0.91
C PRO A 225 10.35 -20.43 -2.31
N CYS A 226 10.23 -19.10 -2.36
CA CYS A 226 10.25 -18.28 -3.57
C CYS A 226 10.78 -16.89 -3.18
N ASN A 227 11.16 -16.06 -4.15
CA ASN A 227 11.53 -14.67 -3.87
C ASN A 227 10.37 -13.94 -3.16
N TYR A 228 9.13 -14.17 -3.60
CA TYR A 228 7.95 -13.59 -2.94
C TYR A 228 7.68 -14.09 -1.51
N THR A 229 8.36 -15.13 -1.02
CA THR A 229 8.23 -15.59 0.38
C THR A 229 9.29 -15.02 1.31
N GLN A 230 10.25 -14.26 0.77
CA GLN A 230 11.34 -13.67 1.53
C GLN A 230 10.88 -12.49 2.38
N LYS A 231 11.72 -12.12 3.37
CA LYS A 231 11.38 -11.16 4.43
C LYS A 231 12.58 -10.29 4.78
N GLY A 232 12.31 -9.23 5.53
CA GLY A 232 13.34 -8.33 6.06
C GLY A 232 13.64 -7.16 5.12
N ARG A 233 14.59 -6.32 5.55
CA ARG A 233 14.96 -5.07 4.87
C ARG A 233 15.60 -5.31 3.50
N GLU A 234 16.34 -6.41 3.34
CA GLU A 234 16.94 -6.83 2.06
C GLU A 234 15.92 -7.17 0.97
N TRP A 235 14.64 -7.36 1.34
CA TRP A 235 13.52 -7.65 0.45
C TRP A 235 12.51 -6.50 0.36
N GLU A 236 12.92 -5.31 0.82
CA GLU A 236 12.20 -4.05 0.59
C GLU A 236 12.76 -3.39 -0.68
N ARG A 237 11.89 -2.80 -1.50
CA ARG A 237 12.26 -2.16 -2.78
C ARG A 237 11.77 -0.73 -2.82
N ASP A 238 12.51 0.11 -3.53
CA ASP A 238 12.18 1.51 -3.73
C ASP A 238 10.99 1.62 -4.68
N ALA A 239 10.04 2.48 -4.33
CA ALA A 239 8.90 2.81 -5.17
C ALA A 239 8.44 4.25 -4.93
N VAL A 240 7.65 4.77 -5.86
CA VAL A 240 6.83 5.96 -5.67
C VAL A 240 5.37 5.51 -5.58
N ILE A 241 4.68 5.90 -4.52
CA ILE A 241 3.23 5.74 -4.42
C ILE A 241 2.56 7.04 -4.81
N GLN A 242 1.61 6.99 -5.74
CA GLN A 242 0.72 8.10 -6.04
C GLN A 242 -0.72 7.66 -5.77
N ILE A 243 -1.46 8.40 -4.95
CA ILE A 243 -2.88 8.15 -4.71
C ILE A 243 -3.67 9.27 -5.38
N PHE A 244 -4.72 8.87 -6.08
CA PHE A 244 -5.65 9.75 -6.77
C PHE A 244 -7.03 9.59 -6.16
N GLU A 245 -7.71 10.71 -5.96
CA GLU A 245 -9.07 10.82 -5.45
C GLU A 245 -9.80 11.85 -6.30
N ASP A 246 -11.05 11.56 -6.70
CA ASP A 246 -11.83 12.40 -7.62
C ASP A 246 -11.07 12.78 -8.92
N GLY A 247 -10.29 11.83 -9.46
CA GLY A 247 -9.49 12.02 -10.67
C GLY A 247 -8.27 12.94 -10.53
N LYS A 248 -7.96 13.39 -9.30
CA LYS A 248 -6.86 14.31 -9.01
C LYS A 248 -5.80 13.64 -8.13
N PRO A 249 -4.52 14.02 -8.27
CA PRO A 249 -3.47 13.51 -7.40
C PRO A 249 -3.68 14.07 -5.99
N ALA A 250 -3.82 13.18 -5.00
CA ALA A 250 -3.99 13.53 -3.60
C ALA A 250 -2.66 13.45 -2.83
N VAL A 251 -1.85 12.42 -3.10
CA VAL A 251 -0.49 12.30 -2.54
C VAL A 251 0.45 11.64 -3.53
N SER A 252 1.72 12.04 -3.50
CA SER A 252 2.82 11.38 -4.20
C SER A 252 4.03 11.33 -3.29
N GLN A 253 4.55 10.14 -3.02
CA GLN A 253 5.66 9.97 -2.08
C GLN A 253 6.54 8.77 -2.43
N ASP A 254 7.85 8.93 -2.25
CA ASP A 254 8.80 7.81 -2.22
C ASP A 254 8.54 6.91 -1.01
N ALA A 255 8.56 5.61 -1.22
CA ALA A 255 8.23 4.60 -0.22
C ALA A 255 9.03 3.32 -0.43
N GLY A 256 9.17 2.56 0.65
CA GLY A 256 9.63 1.17 0.60
C GLY A 256 8.45 0.24 0.41
N ILE A 257 8.59 -0.77 -0.45
CA ILE A 257 7.55 -1.78 -0.63
C ILE A 257 8.07 -3.20 -0.43
N ARG A 258 7.20 -4.09 0.04
CA ARG A 258 7.49 -5.52 0.18
C ARG A 258 6.24 -6.35 0.05
N ILE A 259 6.38 -7.61 -0.34
CA ILE A 259 5.24 -8.54 -0.33
C ILE A 259 4.71 -8.79 1.09
N HIS A 260 3.40 -8.70 1.25
CA HIS A 260 2.67 -9.01 2.46
C HIS A 260 1.99 -10.38 2.36
N GLY A 261 2.01 -11.14 3.47
CA GLY A 261 1.19 -12.32 3.66
C GLY A 261 1.94 -13.48 4.28
N GLY A 262 1.23 -14.58 4.45
CA GLY A 262 1.78 -15.90 4.77
C GLY A 262 1.58 -16.80 3.56
N ALA A 263 0.44 -17.49 3.53
CA ALA A 263 0.07 -18.37 2.42
C ALA A 263 -0.27 -17.60 1.13
N THR A 264 -0.99 -16.48 1.25
CA THR A 264 -1.46 -15.66 0.12
C THR A 264 -0.36 -15.07 -0.76
N ARG A 265 0.91 -15.22 -0.38
CA ARG A 265 2.06 -14.86 -1.21
C ARG A 265 2.19 -15.79 -2.42
N SER A 266 1.66 -17.02 -2.35
CA SER A 266 1.58 -17.91 -3.51
C SER A 266 0.50 -17.49 -4.52
N TYR A 267 -0.35 -16.51 -4.20
CA TYR A 267 -1.41 -16.08 -5.13
C TYR A 267 -0.85 -15.18 -6.25
N PRO A 268 -1.45 -15.21 -7.46
CA PRO A 268 -0.99 -14.37 -8.58
C PRO A 268 -1.07 -12.87 -8.27
N GLN A 269 -2.17 -12.42 -7.67
CA GLN A 269 -2.27 -11.08 -7.10
C GLN A 269 -1.83 -11.11 -5.63
N LYS A 270 -0.74 -10.43 -5.28
CA LYS A 270 -0.15 -10.39 -3.93
C LYS A 270 -0.47 -9.08 -3.24
N SER A 271 -0.54 -9.13 -1.92
CA SER A 271 -0.63 -7.92 -1.10
C SER A 271 0.73 -7.23 -0.99
N PHE A 272 0.75 -5.91 -0.89
CA PHE A 272 1.95 -5.12 -0.62
C PHE A 272 1.89 -4.54 0.80
N LYS A 273 3.04 -4.50 1.48
CA LYS A 273 3.31 -3.56 2.56
C LYS A 273 3.94 -2.32 1.93
N VAL A 274 3.45 -1.14 2.29
CA VAL A 274 4.01 0.16 1.91
C VAL A 274 4.55 0.82 3.18
N PHE A 275 5.78 1.31 3.12
CA PHE A 275 6.48 1.92 4.25
C PHE A 275 6.91 3.34 3.91
N ALA A 276 6.44 4.31 4.68
CA ALA A 276 6.99 5.67 4.68
C ALA A 276 8.23 5.67 5.58
N ARG A 277 9.40 5.98 5.02
CA ARG A 277 10.67 5.97 5.77
C ARG A 277 11.58 7.09 5.29
N LYS A 278 12.37 7.64 6.23
CA LYS A 278 13.32 8.72 5.96
C LYS A 278 14.40 8.39 4.94
N GLU A 279 14.71 7.10 4.77
CA GLU A 279 15.70 6.66 3.78
C GLU A 279 15.18 6.74 2.33
N TYR A 280 13.86 6.68 2.14
CA TYR A 280 13.22 6.82 0.83
C TYR A 280 12.76 8.27 0.60
N GLY A 281 12.34 8.97 1.65
CA GLY A 281 11.88 10.34 1.55
C GLY A 281 11.26 10.82 2.86
N ALA A 282 9.97 11.14 2.85
CA ALA A 282 9.25 11.48 4.08
C ALA A 282 9.11 10.26 5.01
N GLY A 283 9.31 10.47 6.30
CA GLY A 283 9.24 9.41 7.32
C GLY A 283 7.83 8.94 7.67
N LYS A 284 6.80 9.66 7.21
CA LYS A 284 5.38 9.35 7.36
C LYS A 284 4.66 9.79 6.09
N LEU A 285 3.57 9.11 5.75
CA LEU A 285 2.62 9.56 4.75
C LEU A 285 1.58 10.46 5.43
N ASN A 286 1.60 11.76 5.11
CA ASN A 286 0.64 12.73 5.68
C ASN A 286 -0.58 12.84 4.77
N TYR A 287 -1.49 11.88 4.88
CA TYR A 287 -2.73 11.81 4.10
C TYR A 287 -3.75 10.90 4.80
N ASP A 288 -5.02 11.25 4.75
CA ASP A 288 -6.11 10.41 5.25
C ASP A 288 -6.41 9.27 4.26
N LEU A 289 -5.83 8.10 4.54
CA LEU A 289 -6.02 6.92 3.71
C LEU A 289 -7.46 6.38 3.73
N PHE A 290 -8.25 6.71 4.76
CA PHE A 290 -9.49 6.02 5.09
C PHE A 290 -10.72 6.93 5.11
N SER A 291 -10.65 8.09 4.44
CA SER A 291 -11.76 9.04 4.29
C SER A 291 -12.47 9.36 5.61
N GLY A 292 -11.68 9.56 6.67
CA GLY A 292 -12.12 9.94 8.01
C GLY A 292 -12.68 8.80 8.86
N ALA A 293 -12.68 7.56 8.35
CA ALA A 293 -13.24 6.41 9.05
C ALA A 293 -12.35 5.91 10.20
N VAL A 294 -11.05 6.21 10.18
CA VAL A 294 -10.09 5.77 11.19
C VAL A 294 -9.83 6.91 12.18
N ARG A 295 -10.02 6.62 13.47
CA ARG A 295 -9.90 7.59 14.56
C ARG A 295 -9.15 7.03 15.75
N SER A 296 -8.36 7.90 16.38
CA SER A 296 -7.70 7.64 17.67
C SER A 296 -8.74 7.33 18.74
N GLN A 297 -8.52 6.24 19.48
CA GLN A 297 -9.28 5.87 20.67
C GLN A 297 -8.89 6.72 21.89
N ALA A 298 -7.74 7.40 21.86
CA ALA A 298 -7.27 8.23 22.96
C ALA A 298 -8.02 9.56 23.07
N ASP A 299 -8.31 10.20 21.93
CA ASP A 299 -8.89 11.55 21.88
C ASP A 299 -9.96 11.75 20.80
N GLY A 300 -10.26 10.73 19.99
CA GLY A 300 -11.25 10.79 18.93
C GLY A 300 -10.81 11.55 17.66
N SER A 301 -9.56 11.99 17.59
CA SER A 301 -9.02 12.66 16.39
C SER A 301 -8.94 11.71 15.19
N ALA A 302 -9.04 12.26 13.98
CA ALA A 302 -8.83 11.47 12.75
C ALA A 302 -7.35 11.13 12.59
N LEU A 303 -7.04 9.90 12.19
CA LEU A 303 -5.65 9.51 11.88
C LEU A 303 -5.33 9.87 10.43
N THR A 304 -4.40 10.81 10.24
CA THR A 304 -4.02 11.35 8.93
C THR A 304 -2.53 11.24 8.65
N GLU A 305 -1.80 10.50 9.46
CA GLU A 305 -0.37 10.26 9.31
C GLU A 305 -0.08 8.77 9.50
N PHE A 306 0.67 8.15 8.59
CA PHE A 306 0.92 6.71 8.62
C PHE A 306 2.40 6.38 8.33
N ASP A 307 3.02 5.57 9.19
CA ASP A 307 4.36 5.00 8.96
C ASP A 307 4.32 3.85 7.94
N SER A 308 3.21 3.10 7.94
CA SER A 308 2.99 2.03 6.97
C SER A 308 1.53 1.66 6.81
N PHE A 309 1.19 1.11 5.65
CA PHE A 309 -0.12 0.57 5.36
C PHE A 309 0.00 -0.61 4.39
N LEU A 310 -1.12 -1.25 4.09
CA LEU A 310 -1.18 -2.38 3.15
C LEU A 310 -2.01 -2.00 1.93
N LEU A 311 -1.57 -2.49 0.76
CA LEU A 311 -2.46 -2.75 -0.36
C LEU A 311 -2.79 -4.24 -0.30
N ARG A 312 -3.95 -4.59 0.24
CA ARG A 312 -4.36 -5.97 0.52
C ARG A 312 -5.19 -6.53 -0.64
N ASN A 313 -4.87 -7.75 -1.07
CA ASN A 313 -5.54 -8.43 -2.19
C ASN A 313 -6.90 -9.08 -1.81
N GLY A 314 -7.35 -8.97 -0.56
CA GLY A 314 -8.48 -9.72 0.02
C GLY A 314 -8.08 -10.93 0.86
N GLY A 315 -6.78 -11.21 1.00
CA GLY A 315 -6.29 -12.30 1.87
C GLY A 315 -6.73 -13.68 1.39
N ASN A 316 -7.15 -14.54 2.31
CA ASN A 316 -7.68 -15.87 1.97
C ASN A 316 -9.03 -15.79 1.23
N ASP A 317 -9.70 -14.64 1.26
CA ASP A 317 -10.95 -14.36 0.56
C ASP A 317 -10.73 -13.78 -0.85
N ALA A 318 -9.46 -13.69 -1.31
CA ALA A 318 -9.08 -13.03 -2.56
C ALA A 318 -9.76 -13.61 -3.82
N GLN A 319 -10.22 -14.86 -3.76
CA GLN A 319 -10.88 -15.55 -4.88
C GLN A 319 -12.41 -15.56 -4.80
N TYR A 320 -13.00 -14.96 -3.77
CA TYR A 320 -14.44 -14.95 -3.56
C TYR A 320 -14.96 -13.51 -3.47
N THR A 321 -15.49 -13.11 -2.32
CA THR A 321 -16.12 -11.80 -2.10
C THR A 321 -15.13 -10.68 -1.86
N ARG A 322 -13.92 -11.00 -1.36
CA ARG A 322 -12.81 -10.08 -1.10
C ARG A 322 -13.05 -9.02 -0.03
N PHE A 323 -14.19 -9.02 0.66
CA PHE A 323 -14.52 -8.07 1.73
C PHE A 323 -14.83 -8.75 3.08
N SER A 324 -14.66 -10.08 3.20
CA SER A 324 -15.03 -10.82 4.42
C SER A 324 -14.33 -10.29 5.68
N ASP A 325 -13.05 -9.89 5.56
CA ASP A 325 -12.25 -9.33 6.67
C ASP A 325 -12.87 -8.01 7.17
N LYS A 326 -13.09 -7.07 6.24
CA LYS A 326 -13.76 -5.79 6.53
C LYS A 326 -15.15 -5.98 7.14
N LEU A 327 -15.96 -6.89 6.59
CA LEU A 327 -17.29 -7.18 7.13
C LEU A 327 -17.21 -7.66 8.57
N VAL A 328 -16.40 -8.68 8.85
CA VAL A 328 -16.29 -9.26 10.20
C VAL A 328 -15.79 -8.23 11.20
N GLN A 329 -14.77 -7.45 10.86
CA GLN A 329 -14.26 -6.41 11.75
C GLN A 329 -15.29 -5.30 11.98
N SER A 330 -16.04 -4.89 10.94
CA SER A 330 -17.10 -3.88 11.08
C SER A 330 -18.23 -4.33 12.02
N LEU A 331 -18.56 -5.63 12.03
CA LEU A 331 -19.62 -6.19 12.90
C LEU A 331 -19.26 -6.17 14.39
N VAL A 332 -18.00 -5.95 14.72
CA VAL A 332 -17.50 -5.94 16.11
C VAL A 332 -16.80 -4.64 16.49
N ALA A 333 -16.86 -3.62 15.63
CA ALA A 333 -16.22 -2.32 15.87
C ALA A 333 -16.80 -1.56 17.08
N ASP A 334 -17.98 -1.96 17.57
CA ASP A 334 -18.63 -1.44 18.77
C ASP A 334 -18.21 -2.19 20.05
N ARG A 335 -17.23 -3.09 19.98
CA ARG A 335 -16.69 -3.86 21.12
C ARG A 335 -15.39 -3.22 21.61
N GLN A 336 -14.97 -3.60 22.82
CA GLN A 336 -13.77 -3.07 23.47
C GLN A 336 -12.47 -3.73 22.97
N PHE A 337 -12.29 -3.83 21.66
CA PHE A 337 -11.02 -4.23 21.05
C PHE A 337 -10.83 -3.53 19.72
N LEU A 338 -9.57 -3.38 19.33
CA LEU A 338 -9.21 -2.58 18.16
C LEU A 338 -9.50 -3.35 16.86
N THR A 339 -10.04 -2.65 15.87
CA THR A 339 -10.27 -3.13 14.49
C THR A 339 -9.45 -2.29 13.53
N GLN A 340 -9.08 -2.86 12.39
CA GLN A 340 -8.35 -2.17 11.32
C GLN A 340 -9.30 -1.36 10.43
N GLY A 341 -8.86 -0.17 10.05
CA GLY A 341 -9.36 0.58 8.91
C GLY A 341 -9.09 -0.16 7.61
N MET A 342 -10.13 -0.24 6.78
CA MET A 342 -10.12 -0.93 5.48
C MET A 342 -10.94 -0.15 4.45
N GLU A 343 -10.35 0.20 3.31
CA GLU A 343 -11.03 0.93 2.23
C GLU A 343 -10.67 0.37 0.85
N PRO A 344 -11.65 0.02 -0.01
CA PRO A 344 -11.39 -0.43 -1.38
C PRO A 344 -10.61 0.60 -2.20
N CYS A 345 -9.68 0.12 -3.02
CA CYS A 345 -8.94 0.93 -3.97
C CYS A 345 -8.61 0.15 -5.25
N ILE A 346 -8.20 0.85 -6.29
CA ILE A 346 -7.73 0.26 -7.54
C ILE A 346 -6.24 0.50 -7.68
N VAL A 347 -5.47 -0.54 -8.02
CA VAL A 347 -4.01 -0.44 -8.15
C VAL A 347 -3.57 -0.57 -9.60
N PHE A 348 -2.62 0.28 -10.00
CA PHE A 348 -1.81 0.15 -11.19
C PHE A 348 -0.35 -0.07 -10.79
N ILE A 349 0.37 -0.92 -11.51
CA ILE A 349 1.82 -1.11 -11.35
C ILE A 349 2.48 -0.64 -12.64
N ASN A 350 3.36 0.36 -12.55
CA ASN A 350 4.01 0.99 -13.71
C ASN A 350 3.03 1.34 -14.84
N GLY A 351 1.83 1.78 -14.46
CA GLY A 351 0.77 2.15 -15.38
C GLY A 351 -0.05 0.99 -15.94
N GLU A 352 0.20 -0.27 -15.61
CA GLU A 352 -0.67 -1.38 -16.02
C GLU A 352 -1.66 -1.75 -14.91
N PHE A 353 -2.95 -1.90 -15.25
CA PHE A 353 -3.99 -2.22 -14.27
C PHE A 353 -3.68 -3.54 -13.56
N TRP A 354 -3.58 -3.48 -12.24
CA TRP A 354 -3.25 -4.62 -11.40
C TRP A 354 -4.45 -5.17 -10.63
N GLY A 355 -5.57 -4.43 -10.65
CA GLY A 355 -6.85 -4.87 -10.11
C GLY A 355 -7.30 -4.12 -8.86
N HIS A 356 -8.44 -4.57 -8.34
CA HIS A 356 -8.95 -4.16 -7.04
C HIS A 356 -8.02 -4.63 -5.91
N TYR A 357 -7.86 -3.77 -4.91
CA TYR A 357 -7.18 -3.96 -3.64
C TYR A 357 -7.99 -3.29 -2.53
N GLU A 358 -7.57 -3.48 -1.29
CA GLU A 358 -8.07 -2.75 -0.13
C GLU A 358 -6.88 -2.07 0.56
N LEU A 359 -6.95 -0.75 0.73
CA LEU A 359 -6.11 -0.03 1.69
C LEU A 359 -6.44 -0.59 3.07
N THR A 360 -5.45 -1.02 3.83
CA THR A 360 -5.66 -1.60 5.16
C THR A 360 -4.61 -1.10 6.13
N GLU A 361 -5.01 -0.72 7.34
CA GLU A 361 -4.07 -0.41 8.42
C GLU A 361 -3.13 -1.59 8.67
N LYS A 362 -1.85 -1.34 8.88
CA LYS A 362 -0.91 -2.42 9.20
C LYS A 362 -0.87 -2.64 10.70
N LEU A 363 -1.25 -3.83 11.16
CA LEU A 363 -1.14 -4.23 12.58
C LEU A 363 0.33 -4.35 13.00
N ASP A 364 0.89 -3.25 13.48
CA ASP A 364 2.22 -3.14 14.07
C ASP A 364 2.17 -2.25 15.32
N LYS A 365 3.33 -2.00 15.94
CA LYS A 365 3.38 -1.14 17.13
C LYS A 365 2.93 0.30 16.86
N ASP A 366 3.09 0.79 15.64
CA ASP A 366 2.75 2.17 15.26
C ASP A 366 1.23 2.29 15.17
N PHE A 367 0.53 1.30 14.60
CA PHE A 367 -0.94 1.20 14.67
C PHE A 367 -1.48 1.28 16.11
N VAL A 368 -0.94 0.48 17.03
CA VAL A 368 -1.39 0.54 18.44
C VAL A 368 -1.04 1.89 19.08
N SER A 369 0.12 2.45 18.74
CA SER A 369 0.57 3.76 19.21
C SER A 369 -0.37 4.87 18.75
N ASP A 370 -0.72 4.89 17.47
CA ASP A 370 -1.55 5.92 16.85
C ASP A 370 -2.99 5.85 17.37
N HIS A 371 -3.52 4.65 17.59
CA HIS A 371 -4.88 4.48 18.12
C HIS A 371 -4.99 4.80 19.62
N TYR A 372 -4.01 4.46 20.45
CA TYR A 372 -4.11 4.62 21.91
C TYR A 372 -3.26 5.73 22.50
N GLY A 373 -2.46 6.44 21.69
CA GLY A 373 -1.51 7.44 22.18
C GLY A 373 -0.41 6.86 23.07
N ILE A 374 -0.17 5.54 22.99
CA ILE A 374 0.85 4.83 23.77
C ILE A 374 2.16 4.90 22.99
N PRO A 375 3.29 5.36 23.57
CA PRO A 375 4.54 5.39 22.84
C PRO A 375 4.93 4.02 22.28
N ALA A 376 5.19 3.93 20.98
CA ALA A 376 5.52 2.67 20.27
C ALA A 376 6.62 1.83 20.94
N LYS A 377 7.60 2.46 21.62
CA LYS A 377 8.65 1.77 22.38
C LYS A 377 8.14 0.95 23.59
N ASN A 378 6.92 1.24 24.05
CA ASN A 378 6.27 0.55 25.16
C ASN A 378 5.31 -0.54 24.67
N ILE A 379 5.30 -0.84 23.37
CA ILE A 379 4.37 -1.78 22.74
C ILE A 379 5.15 -3.00 22.28
N CYS A 380 4.60 -4.17 22.61
CA CYS A 380 5.12 -5.48 22.22
C CYS A 380 3.99 -6.26 21.55
N ILE A 381 4.24 -6.79 20.36
CA ILE A 381 3.31 -7.62 19.58
C ILE A 381 3.85 -9.02 19.50
N ILE A 382 3.01 -9.97 19.91
CA ILE A 382 3.37 -11.37 20.04
C ILE A 382 2.51 -12.19 19.11
N LYS A 383 3.13 -13.08 18.37
CA LYS A 383 2.47 -13.92 17.37
C LYS A 383 3.03 -15.32 17.45
N LYS A 384 2.14 -16.29 17.67
CA LYS A 384 2.54 -17.70 17.85
C LYS A 384 3.65 -17.86 18.90
N GLU A 385 3.46 -17.21 20.06
CA GLU A 385 4.38 -17.24 21.20
C GLU A 385 5.79 -16.66 20.92
N ALA A 386 5.96 -15.93 19.81
CA ALA A 386 7.21 -15.25 19.46
C ALA A 386 7.00 -13.75 19.31
N LEU A 387 8.06 -12.98 19.59
CA LEU A 387 8.11 -11.54 19.30
C LEU A 387 7.95 -11.29 17.80
N GLU A 388 6.89 -10.58 17.41
CA GLU A 388 6.65 -10.14 16.03
C GLU A 388 7.11 -8.67 15.84
N ASP A 389 6.85 -7.81 16.84
CA ASP A 389 7.26 -6.40 16.84
C ASP A 389 7.40 -5.87 18.28
N GLY A 390 8.24 -4.86 18.48
CA GLY A 390 8.59 -4.34 19.81
C GLY A 390 10.03 -4.65 20.22
N SER A 391 10.31 -4.62 21.53
CA SER A 391 11.65 -4.87 22.08
C SER A 391 11.76 -6.26 22.71
N GLU A 392 12.96 -6.83 22.68
CA GLU A 392 13.29 -8.07 23.42
C GLU A 392 13.02 -7.94 24.92
N GLU A 393 13.22 -6.75 25.49
CA GLU A 393 12.86 -6.45 26.89
C GLU A 393 11.34 -6.59 27.11
N GLY A 394 10.53 -6.01 26.22
CA GLY A 394 9.07 -6.14 26.30
C GLY A 394 8.58 -7.58 26.08
N PHE A 395 9.30 -8.37 25.30
CA PHE A 395 9.02 -9.80 25.14
C PHE A 395 9.36 -10.60 26.41
N ALA A 396 10.53 -10.35 27.00
CA ALA A 396 10.95 -10.97 28.26
C ALA A 396 10.06 -10.57 29.45
N ASP A 397 9.45 -9.39 29.42
CA ASP A 397 8.41 -8.99 30.37
C ASP A 397 7.15 -9.85 30.21
N TRP A 398 6.72 -10.10 28.98
CA TRP A 398 5.56 -10.94 28.70
C TRP A 398 5.77 -12.40 29.09
N GLU A 399 6.95 -12.99 28.82
CA GLU A 399 7.26 -14.38 29.19
C GLU A 399 7.22 -14.64 30.71
N ARG A 400 7.24 -13.57 31.53
CA ARG A 400 7.20 -13.65 32.99
C ARG A 400 5.79 -13.52 33.58
N LEU A 401 4.79 -13.17 32.77
CA LEU A 401 3.37 -13.10 33.16
C LEU A 401 2.75 -14.50 33.18
#